data_AF-D0L8W8-F1
#
_entry.id   AF-D0L8W8-F1
#
_cell.length_a   1.000
_cell.length_b   1.000
_cell.length_c   1.000
_cell.angle_alpha   90.00
_cell.angle_beta   90.00
_cell.angle_gamma   90.00
#
_symmetry.space_group_name_H-M   'P 1'
#
loop_
_entity.id
_entity.type
_entity.pdbx_description
1 polymer ?
#
loop_
_entity_poly.entity_id
_entity_poly.type
_entity_poly.pdbx_seq_one_letter_code
_entity_poly.pdbx_strand_id
1 'polypeptide(L)'
;MTGPGYGGDGSGGFRPVDYGQTAPHQNYAPHQNYGQPGGSEFAPTSAYQVPGPGYGPPPRLPPARKSNRTLWIIAGIAAVVIVAVVATTLALVLGGDDDGASSAEDAVKTYLNALAAGDAAKALSVVKTPPSTKLLTNEILKKQQDTAKITDIKVYDSDGGLVKATYKFGNRNADIDILVRRSGGSWQLENGVLEIDPSYIEVPQLTLFGVDVSQEAKLYVFPGPLLWGSKNQYVTVSDEKSGEFPLGPESYFSVSSNVTPTLSEAGKTAVANAVNTYLTNCEGSREARASVDKPGCEQDTYASARPGSVRWTKPTRLDELTTRFDYSDATKVTVSGSVEWGISYVSNYGNTPETDTVTEYMNGSVDLTQNPPTYTAKS
;
A
#
# COMPACT_ATOMS: atom_id res chain seq x y z
N MET A 1 25.52 -70.05 6.48
CA MET A 1 25.14 -70.89 7.63
C MET A 1 23.63 -70.76 7.80
N THR A 2 22.92 -71.88 8.02
CA THR A 2 21.58 -72.02 8.66
C THR A 2 20.48 -70.96 8.44
N GLY A 3 19.37 -71.35 7.76
CA GLY A 3 18.02 -70.78 7.97
C GLY A 3 17.29 -71.49 9.13
N PRO A 4 15.93 -71.55 9.19
CA PRO A 4 14.86 -71.03 8.30
C PRO A 4 14.04 -69.91 9.02
N GLY A 5 12.73 -69.65 8.92
CA GLY A 5 11.58 -70.23 8.17
C GLY A 5 10.19 -69.72 8.65
N TYR A 6 9.13 -69.92 7.84
CA TYR A 6 7.69 -69.64 8.09
C TYR A 6 7.28 -68.14 8.22
N GLY A 7 6.10 -67.66 7.78
CA GLY A 7 4.99 -68.27 7.02
C GLY A 7 3.62 -68.13 7.71
N GLY A 8 2.59 -67.60 7.03
CA GLY A 8 1.18 -67.67 7.49
C GLY A 8 0.30 -66.44 7.18
N ASP A 9 -0.85 -66.65 6.54
CA ASP A 9 -1.84 -65.64 6.14
C ASP A 9 -2.74 -65.11 7.28
N GLY A 10 -3.38 -63.96 7.06
CA GLY A 10 -4.43 -63.41 7.93
C GLY A 10 -5.31 -62.38 7.21
N SER A 11 -6.52 -62.77 6.81
CA SER A 11 -7.48 -61.93 6.09
C SER A 11 -8.33 -61.05 7.03
N GLY A 12 -8.78 -59.89 6.56
CA GLY A 12 -9.65 -59.00 7.35
C GLY A 12 -10.02 -57.71 6.60
N GLY A 13 -11.00 -57.79 5.71
CA GLY A 13 -11.52 -56.61 5.01
C GLY A 13 -12.50 -55.79 5.86
N PHE A 14 -12.49 -54.47 5.71
CA PHE A 14 -13.55 -53.60 6.20
C PHE A 14 -14.20 -52.82 5.04
N ARG A 15 -15.54 -52.75 5.10
CA ARG A 15 -16.42 -52.14 4.10
C ARG A 15 -16.73 -50.69 4.51
N PRO A 16 -17.07 -49.79 3.56
CA PRO A 16 -17.58 -48.47 3.92
C PRO A 16 -18.93 -48.59 4.62
N VAL A 17 -19.21 -47.67 5.56
CA VAL A 17 -20.51 -47.60 6.24
C VAL A 17 -21.13 -46.24 6.02
N ASP A 18 -22.21 -46.25 5.24
CA ASP A 18 -23.20 -45.19 5.11
C ASP A 18 -24.08 -45.17 6.37
N TYR A 19 -24.44 -43.97 6.85
CA TYR A 19 -25.49 -43.79 7.86
C TYR A 19 -26.29 -42.54 7.56
N GLY A 20 -27.56 -42.76 7.21
CA GLY A 20 -28.52 -41.72 6.90
C GLY A 20 -29.19 -41.07 8.12
N GLN A 21 -30.18 -40.25 7.77
CA GLN A 21 -30.98 -39.36 8.61
C GLN A 21 -31.61 -40.00 9.86
N THR A 22 -31.79 -39.19 10.91
CA THR A 22 -33.13 -38.94 11.49
C THR A 22 -33.13 -37.68 12.36
N ALA A 23 -34.24 -36.93 12.34
CA ALA A 23 -34.46 -35.74 13.16
C ALA A 23 -35.16 -36.08 14.48
N PRO A 24 -35.20 -35.12 15.43
CA PRO A 24 -36.50 -34.81 16.03
C PRO A 24 -36.84 -33.32 16.00
N HIS A 25 -38.14 -33.04 15.95
CA HIS A 25 -38.74 -31.69 15.98
C HIS A 25 -38.57 -31.01 17.35
N GLN A 26 -38.45 -29.67 17.35
CA GLN A 26 -39.07 -28.85 18.39
C GLN A 26 -39.60 -27.51 17.82
N ASN A 27 -40.87 -27.24 18.06
CA ASN A 27 -41.55 -25.98 17.75
C ASN A 27 -41.20 -24.91 18.80
N TYR A 28 -41.08 -23.65 18.41
CA TYR A 28 -41.70 -22.54 19.16
C TYR A 28 -42.11 -21.39 18.22
N ALA A 29 -43.09 -20.59 18.67
CA ALA A 29 -44.03 -19.87 17.80
C ALA A 29 -43.63 -18.45 17.36
N PRO A 30 -44.22 -17.92 16.26
CA PRO A 30 -44.10 -16.51 15.89
C PRO A 30 -45.14 -15.64 16.63
N HIS A 31 -44.71 -14.49 17.16
CA HIS A 31 -45.62 -13.50 17.74
C HIS A 31 -46.28 -12.62 16.68
N GLN A 32 -47.61 -12.46 16.76
CA GLN A 32 -48.37 -11.50 15.96
C GLN A 32 -48.79 -10.26 16.78
N ASN A 33 -48.53 -9.09 16.18
CA ASN A 33 -49.48 -7.99 15.92
C ASN A 33 -50.46 -7.49 17.00
N TYR A 34 -50.28 -6.22 17.40
CA TYR A 34 -51.30 -5.17 17.66
C TYR A 34 -50.55 -3.81 17.51
N GLY A 35 -51.06 -2.69 17.01
CA GLY A 35 -52.31 -2.34 16.31
C GLY A 35 -52.31 -0.82 16.00
N GLN A 36 -52.79 -0.40 14.82
CA GLN A 36 -53.02 1.01 14.41
C GLN A 36 -54.26 1.61 15.12
N PRO A 37 -54.61 2.94 15.09
CA PRO A 37 -54.71 3.79 13.87
C PRO A 37 -54.54 5.35 13.96
N GLY A 38 -54.38 6.01 12.79
CA GLY A 38 -54.72 7.43 12.51
C GLY A 38 -53.80 8.53 13.09
N GLY A 39 -53.70 9.75 12.54
CA GLY A 39 -54.31 10.38 11.35
C GLY A 39 -53.98 11.90 11.31
N SER A 40 -54.32 12.61 10.22
CA SER A 40 -54.03 14.05 9.90
C SER A 40 -52.54 14.42 9.74
N GLU A 41 -52.06 14.99 8.62
CA GLU A 41 -52.39 16.28 7.97
C GLU A 41 -52.12 17.50 8.84
N PHE A 42 -51.14 18.35 8.47
CA PHE A 42 -51.33 19.77 8.17
C PHE A 42 -50.02 20.48 7.81
N ALA A 43 -50.07 21.29 6.76
CA ALA A 43 -49.18 22.42 6.48
C ALA A 43 -49.98 23.45 5.66
N PRO A 44 -49.55 24.72 5.52
CA PRO A 44 -48.65 25.51 6.35
C PRO A 44 -49.36 26.74 6.97
N THR A 45 -48.70 27.49 7.85
CA THR A 45 -49.15 28.84 8.23
C THR A 45 -48.04 29.87 8.12
N SER A 46 -48.22 30.81 7.21
CA SER A 46 -47.44 32.04 7.07
C SER A 46 -47.79 33.06 8.16
N ALA A 47 -46.80 33.75 8.71
CA ALA A 47 -46.98 34.94 9.53
C ALA A 47 -46.10 36.09 9.02
N TYR A 48 -46.73 37.23 8.71
CA TYR A 48 -46.07 38.47 8.31
C TYR A 48 -45.38 39.12 9.51
N GLN A 49 -44.19 39.72 9.30
CA GLN A 49 -43.75 40.89 10.06
C GLN A 49 -43.19 41.97 9.13
N VAL A 50 -43.41 43.22 9.53
CA VAL A 50 -43.32 44.46 8.74
C VAL A 50 -41.96 45.15 9.00
N PRO A 51 -41.33 45.82 8.02
CA PRO A 51 -39.97 46.35 8.18
C PRO A 51 -39.90 47.68 8.96
N GLY A 52 -38.78 47.87 9.67
CA GLY A 52 -38.40 49.12 10.34
C GLY A 52 -36.88 49.39 10.20
N PRO A 53 -36.41 50.66 10.22
CA PRO A 53 -35.12 51.02 9.63
C PRO A 53 -33.97 51.24 10.62
N GLY A 54 -32.73 51.08 10.16
CA GLY A 54 -31.60 51.89 10.65
C GLY A 54 -30.27 51.19 10.90
N TYR A 55 -29.20 51.80 10.37
CA TYR A 55 -27.79 51.69 10.78
C TYR A 55 -27.08 50.33 10.70
N GLY A 56 -26.37 50.13 9.58
CA GLY A 56 -25.38 49.06 9.41
C GLY A 56 -23.99 49.44 9.94
N PRO A 57 -23.18 48.47 10.39
CA PRO A 57 -21.77 48.66 10.76
C PRO A 57 -20.85 48.79 9.52
N PRO A 58 -19.64 49.36 9.66
CA PRO A 58 -18.74 49.62 8.54
C PRO A 58 -18.23 48.34 7.83
N PRO A 59 -17.84 48.43 6.54
CA PRO A 59 -17.47 47.27 5.74
C PRO A 59 -16.22 46.57 6.27
N ARG A 60 -16.36 45.27 6.57
CA ARG A 60 -15.22 44.39 6.85
C ARG A 60 -14.47 44.12 5.55
N LEU A 61 -13.17 44.41 5.53
CA LEU A 61 -12.28 44.00 4.44
C LEU A 61 -12.36 42.46 4.27
N PRO A 62 -12.44 41.94 3.04
CA PRO A 62 -12.46 40.50 2.82
C PRO A 62 -11.12 39.88 3.24
N PRO A 63 -11.11 38.69 3.88
CA PRO A 63 -9.88 38.00 4.21
C PRO A 63 -9.10 37.66 2.94
N ALA A 64 -7.78 37.80 2.99
CA ALA A 64 -6.90 37.58 1.85
C ALA A 64 -7.08 36.16 1.28
N ARG A 65 -7.47 36.07 0.00
CA ARG A 65 -7.58 34.79 -0.72
C ARG A 65 -6.20 34.15 -0.84
N LYS A 66 -5.89 33.18 0.03
CA LYS A 66 -4.72 32.30 -0.12
C LYS A 66 -4.89 31.49 -1.41
N SER A 67 -4.09 31.79 -2.44
CA SER A 67 -4.32 31.24 -3.78
C SER A 67 -4.04 29.73 -3.83
N ASN A 68 -5.01 28.95 -4.27
CA ASN A 68 -4.91 27.50 -4.50
C ASN A 68 -4.37 27.17 -5.90
N ARG A 69 -3.34 27.90 -6.37
CA ARG A 69 -2.76 27.75 -7.71
C ARG A 69 -2.20 26.35 -8.02
N THR A 70 -1.99 25.50 -7.01
CA THR A 70 -1.50 24.13 -7.15
C THR A 70 -2.53 23.14 -7.71
N LEU A 71 -3.84 23.43 -7.60
CA LEU A 71 -4.91 22.48 -7.98
C LEU A 71 -5.29 22.53 -9.46
N TRP A 72 -5.05 23.66 -10.15
CA TRP A 72 -5.36 23.82 -11.58
C TRP A 72 -4.28 23.29 -12.52
N ILE A 73 -3.06 23.08 -12.02
CA ILE A 73 -1.95 22.50 -12.81
C ILE A 73 -2.18 21.00 -13.04
N ILE A 74 -2.71 20.28 -12.05
CA ILE A 74 -2.94 18.82 -12.14
C ILE A 74 -4.10 18.50 -13.09
N ALA A 75 -5.19 19.28 -13.06
CA ALA A 75 -6.32 19.10 -13.97
C ALA A 75 -5.98 19.44 -15.44
N GLY A 76 -5.10 20.41 -15.68
CA GLY A 76 -4.65 20.77 -17.03
C GLY A 76 -3.80 19.68 -17.71
N ILE A 77 -2.94 19.00 -16.94
CA ILE A 77 -2.05 17.96 -17.48
C ILE A 77 -2.86 16.74 -17.97
N ALA A 78 -3.87 16.29 -17.22
CA ALA A 78 -4.68 15.13 -17.59
C ALA A 78 -5.40 15.30 -18.94
N ALA A 79 -5.96 16.50 -19.20
CA ALA A 79 -6.63 16.79 -20.47
C ALA A 79 -5.65 16.86 -21.65
N VAL A 80 -4.48 17.46 -21.46
CA VAL A 80 -3.44 17.55 -22.51
C VAL A 80 -2.87 16.18 -22.85
N VAL A 81 -2.66 15.29 -21.87
CA VAL A 81 -2.20 13.92 -22.12
C VAL A 81 -3.21 13.12 -22.93
N ILE A 82 -4.51 13.22 -22.63
CA ILE A 82 -5.55 12.50 -23.41
C ILE A 82 -5.62 13.02 -24.85
N VAL A 83 -5.56 14.34 -25.07
CA VAL A 83 -5.54 14.92 -26.43
C VAL A 83 -4.27 14.53 -27.18
N ALA A 84 -3.11 14.47 -26.50
CA ALA A 84 -1.87 14.02 -27.11
C ALA A 84 -1.91 12.54 -27.52
N VAL A 85 -2.50 11.66 -26.70
CA VAL A 85 -2.66 10.22 -27.00
C VAL A 85 -3.64 9.98 -28.14
N VAL A 86 -4.75 10.73 -28.21
CA VAL A 86 -5.69 10.64 -29.35
C VAL A 86 -5.07 11.21 -30.64
N ALA A 87 -4.26 12.27 -30.54
CA ALA A 87 -3.55 12.83 -31.70
C ALA A 87 -2.44 11.91 -32.23
N THR A 88 -1.66 11.25 -31.36
CA THR A 88 -0.59 10.32 -31.80
C THR A 88 -1.15 9.01 -32.35
N THR A 89 -2.20 8.45 -31.74
CA THR A 89 -2.88 7.25 -32.29
C THR A 89 -3.50 7.52 -33.67
N LEU A 90 -4.01 8.73 -33.93
CA LEU A 90 -4.53 9.10 -35.25
C LEU A 90 -3.43 9.40 -36.28
N ALA A 91 -2.30 9.98 -35.86
CA ALA A 91 -1.15 10.24 -36.74
C ALA A 91 -0.51 8.95 -37.27
N LEU A 92 -0.42 7.91 -36.43
CA LEU A 92 0.18 6.62 -36.78
C LEU A 92 -0.66 5.77 -37.76
N VAL A 93 -1.93 6.12 -38.00
CA VAL A 93 -2.82 5.40 -38.94
C VAL A 93 -2.88 6.09 -40.32
N LEU A 94 -2.40 7.33 -40.43
CA LEU A 94 -2.54 8.16 -41.64
C LEU A 94 -1.22 8.65 -42.26
N GLY A 95 -0.08 8.53 -41.57
CA GLY A 95 1.25 8.83 -42.10
C GLY A 95 2.04 7.57 -42.40
N GLY A 96 1.86 6.99 -43.58
CA GLY A 96 2.67 5.85 -44.03
C GLY A 96 3.95 6.30 -44.71
N ASP A 97 5.09 5.87 -44.18
CA ASP A 97 6.33 5.58 -44.92
C ASP A 97 7.06 4.44 -44.17
N ASP A 98 7.90 3.69 -44.90
CA ASP A 98 8.30 2.31 -44.57
C ASP A 98 9.47 2.21 -43.54
N ASP A 99 9.40 2.97 -42.45
CA ASP A 99 10.45 3.15 -41.40
C ASP A 99 10.60 1.95 -40.44
N GLY A 100 10.49 0.72 -40.96
CA GLY A 100 10.75 -0.50 -40.22
C GLY A 100 12.25 -0.80 -40.05
N ALA A 101 12.66 -1.39 -38.93
CA ALA A 101 14.04 -1.83 -38.77
C ALA A 101 14.43 -2.87 -39.84
N SER A 102 15.46 -2.54 -40.63
CA SER A 102 15.92 -3.29 -41.80
C SER A 102 16.52 -4.66 -41.47
N SER A 103 17.15 -4.80 -40.31
CA SER A 103 17.76 -6.04 -39.84
C SER A 103 17.48 -6.30 -38.36
N ALA A 104 17.71 -7.55 -37.95
CA ALA A 104 17.73 -7.99 -36.56
C ALA A 104 18.66 -7.12 -35.69
N GLU A 105 19.87 -6.85 -36.20
CA GLU A 105 20.88 -6.04 -35.54
C GLU A 105 20.44 -4.58 -35.39
N ASP A 106 19.82 -4.01 -36.43
CA ASP A 106 19.31 -2.62 -36.44
C ASP A 106 18.18 -2.41 -35.43
N ALA A 107 17.31 -3.41 -35.24
CA ALA A 107 16.25 -3.35 -34.23
C ALA A 107 16.84 -3.26 -32.81
N VAL A 108 17.82 -4.11 -32.48
CA VAL A 108 18.50 -4.09 -31.16
C VAL A 108 19.34 -2.83 -30.98
N LYS A 109 20.09 -2.39 -32.00
CA LYS A 109 20.81 -1.10 -31.96
C LYS A 109 19.85 0.06 -31.72
N THR A 110 18.70 0.08 -32.39
CA THR A 110 17.70 1.15 -32.25
C THR A 110 17.14 1.16 -30.82
N TYR A 111 16.74 -0.01 -30.31
CA TYR A 111 16.23 -0.17 -28.95
C TYR A 111 17.24 0.31 -27.88
N LEU A 112 18.46 -0.24 -27.87
CA LEU A 112 19.46 0.09 -26.83
C LEU A 112 19.90 1.56 -26.88
N ASN A 113 20.07 2.14 -28.07
CA ASN A 113 20.39 3.56 -28.21
C ASN A 113 19.21 4.45 -27.78
N ALA A 114 17.97 4.05 -28.02
CA ALA A 114 16.78 4.78 -27.57
C ALA A 114 16.65 4.75 -26.04
N LEU A 115 16.90 3.61 -25.39
CA LEU A 115 16.98 3.53 -23.92
C LEU A 115 18.06 4.46 -23.35
N ALA A 116 19.27 4.45 -23.94
CA ALA A 116 20.38 5.31 -23.52
C ALA A 116 20.10 6.81 -23.73
N ALA A 117 19.34 7.16 -24.77
CA ALA A 117 18.90 8.52 -25.05
C ALA A 117 17.68 8.97 -24.21
N GLY A 118 17.01 8.06 -23.51
CA GLY A 118 15.76 8.34 -22.79
C GLY A 118 14.53 8.49 -23.69
N ASP A 119 14.54 7.91 -24.89
CA ASP A 119 13.47 7.98 -25.88
C ASP A 119 12.62 6.70 -25.87
N ALA A 120 11.54 6.70 -25.08
CA ALA A 120 10.66 5.55 -24.96
C ALA A 120 9.87 5.28 -26.24
N ALA A 121 9.48 6.33 -26.98
CA ALA A 121 8.73 6.16 -28.22
C ALA A 121 9.55 5.42 -29.27
N LYS A 122 10.83 5.80 -29.44
CA LYS A 122 11.76 5.11 -30.33
C LYS A 122 12.20 3.74 -29.83
N ALA A 123 12.25 3.53 -28.51
CA ALA A 123 12.49 2.19 -27.97
C ALA A 123 11.32 1.25 -28.31
N LEU A 124 10.07 1.74 -28.18
CA LEU A 124 8.86 0.95 -28.44
C LEU A 124 8.57 0.72 -29.93
N SER A 125 9.05 1.56 -30.84
CA SER A 125 8.79 1.40 -32.28
C SER A 125 9.43 0.13 -32.89
N VAL A 126 10.43 -0.45 -32.21
CA VAL A 126 11.11 -1.70 -32.59
C VAL A 126 10.81 -2.86 -31.62
N VAL A 127 9.79 -2.73 -30.78
CA VAL A 127 9.38 -3.73 -29.78
C VAL A 127 7.94 -4.16 -30.05
N LYS A 128 7.67 -5.47 -29.93
CA LYS A 128 6.32 -6.01 -29.96
C LYS A 128 5.42 -5.27 -28.95
N THR A 129 4.28 -4.76 -29.42
CA THR A 129 3.42 -3.84 -28.64
C THR A 129 3.10 -4.40 -27.24
N PRO A 130 3.51 -3.71 -26.15
CA PRO A 130 3.27 -4.19 -24.79
C PRO A 130 1.81 -3.97 -24.38
N PRO A 131 1.27 -4.76 -23.42
CA PRO A 131 -0.14 -4.66 -23.00
C PRO A 131 -0.51 -3.33 -22.32
N SER A 132 0.47 -2.59 -21.78
CA SER A 132 0.29 -1.25 -21.22
C SER A 132 1.57 -0.42 -21.35
N THR A 133 1.41 0.89 -21.57
CA THR A 133 2.50 1.86 -21.66
C THR A 133 2.57 2.81 -20.46
N LYS A 134 1.79 2.55 -19.40
CA LYS A 134 1.66 3.42 -18.21
C LYS A 134 3.00 3.82 -17.57
N LEU A 135 4.00 2.93 -17.60
CA LEU A 135 5.35 3.18 -17.07
C LEU A 135 6.43 3.26 -18.18
N LEU A 136 6.05 3.22 -19.44
CA LEU A 136 6.96 3.16 -20.59
C LEU A 136 7.10 4.55 -21.22
N THR A 137 7.67 5.50 -20.46
CA THR A 137 7.73 6.91 -20.83
C THR A 137 9.15 7.49 -20.74
N ASN A 138 9.41 8.57 -21.49
CA ASN A 138 10.70 9.27 -21.46
C ASN A 138 11.04 9.80 -20.05
N GLU A 139 10.04 10.17 -19.25
CA GLU A 139 10.25 10.61 -17.85
C GLU A 139 10.79 9.47 -16.99
N ILE A 140 10.25 8.26 -17.16
CA ILE A 140 10.66 7.08 -16.39
C ILE A 140 12.03 6.60 -16.86
N LEU A 141 12.27 6.51 -18.17
CA LEU A 141 13.62 6.22 -18.69
C LEU A 141 14.65 7.22 -18.16
N LYS A 142 14.32 8.52 -18.12
CA LYS A 142 15.22 9.52 -17.55
C LYS A 142 15.53 9.25 -16.08
N LYS A 143 14.54 8.94 -15.24
CA LYS A 143 14.76 8.55 -13.83
C LYS A 143 15.65 7.32 -13.68
N GLN A 144 15.53 6.34 -14.59
CA GLN A 144 16.43 5.19 -14.65
C GLN A 144 17.85 5.59 -15.04
N GLN A 145 18.02 6.39 -16.10
CA GLN A 145 19.33 6.88 -16.58
C GLN A 145 20.04 7.83 -15.59
N ASP A 146 19.29 8.61 -14.81
CA ASP A 146 19.82 9.44 -13.73
C ASP A 146 20.39 8.58 -12.58
N THR A 147 19.92 7.33 -12.43
CA THR A 147 20.41 6.36 -11.44
C THR A 147 21.57 5.50 -11.99
N ALA A 148 21.43 4.98 -13.22
CA ALA A 148 22.44 4.18 -13.91
C ALA A 148 22.37 4.45 -15.42
N LYS A 149 23.46 4.91 -16.03
CA LYS A 149 23.48 5.23 -17.47
C LYS A 149 23.81 4.02 -18.33
N ILE A 150 23.15 3.89 -19.48
CA ILE A 150 23.55 2.92 -20.52
C ILE A 150 24.67 3.53 -21.37
N THR A 151 25.81 2.85 -21.46
CA THR A 151 26.97 3.27 -22.27
C THR A 151 27.67 2.08 -22.93
N ASP A 152 28.67 2.34 -23.78
CA ASP A 152 29.54 1.33 -24.41
C ASP A 152 28.79 0.25 -25.22
N ILE A 153 27.64 0.60 -25.82
CA ILE A 153 26.79 -0.31 -26.58
C ILE A 153 27.54 -0.89 -27.78
N LYS A 154 27.58 -2.22 -27.85
CA LYS A 154 28.01 -3.01 -29.00
C LYS A 154 26.98 -4.09 -29.24
N VAL A 155 26.55 -4.21 -30.49
CA VAL A 155 25.65 -5.25 -30.96
C VAL A 155 26.44 -6.08 -31.97
N TYR A 156 26.18 -7.39 -31.99
CA TYR A 156 26.86 -8.35 -32.84
C TYR A 156 25.81 -9.11 -33.65
N ASP A 157 26.12 -9.38 -34.92
CA ASP A 157 25.17 -10.04 -35.82
C ASP A 157 24.85 -11.47 -35.35
N SER A 158 23.54 -11.74 -35.35
CA SER A 158 22.79 -12.88 -34.82
C SER A 158 22.24 -13.88 -35.85
N ASP A 159 22.92 -15.00 -36.09
CA ASP A 159 22.28 -16.10 -36.83
C ASP A 159 21.10 -16.67 -36.03
N GLY A 160 19.94 -16.81 -36.67
CA GLY A 160 18.77 -17.49 -36.09
C GLY A 160 17.80 -16.62 -35.26
N GLY A 161 17.92 -15.29 -35.28
CA GLY A 161 16.95 -14.38 -34.65
C GLY A 161 17.13 -14.15 -33.15
N LEU A 162 18.22 -14.64 -32.57
CA LEU A 162 18.81 -14.05 -31.37
C LEU A 162 19.82 -13.00 -31.82
N VAL A 163 20.01 -11.91 -31.07
CA VAL A 163 21.02 -10.89 -31.35
C VAL A 163 21.82 -10.62 -30.08
N LYS A 164 23.13 -10.78 -30.17
CA LYS A 164 24.02 -10.62 -29.02
C LYS A 164 24.36 -9.14 -28.80
N ALA A 165 24.22 -8.65 -27.58
CA ALA A 165 24.52 -7.28 -27.19
C ALA A 165 25.36 -7.21 -25.91
N THR A 166 26.35 -6.31 -25.92
CA THR A 166 27.14 -5.96 -24.73
C THR A 166 27.11 -4.45 -24.50
N TYR A 167 27.01 -4.03 -23.25
CA TYR A 167 26.98 -2.62 -22.85
C TYR A 167 27.28 -2.50 -21.36
N LYS A 168 27.39 -1.27 -20.86
CA LYS A 168 27.33 -0.98 -19.41
C LYS A 168 25.98 -0.39 -19.06
N PHE A 169 25.50 -0.71 -17.87
CA PHE A 169 24.34 -0.08 -17.23
C PHE A 169 24.79 0.38 -15.83
N GLY A 170 25.16 1.65 -15.72
CA GLY A 170 25.95 2.16 -14.60
C GLY A 170 27.30 1.42 -14.52
N ASN A 171 27.60 0.84 -13.36
CA ASN A 171 28.84 0.09 -13.12
C ASN A 171 28.77 -1.39 -13.52
N ARG A 172 27.62 -1.88 -14.02
CA ARG A 172 27.41 -3.29 -14.36
C ARG A 172 27.60 -3.52 -15.86
N ASN A 173 28.34 -4.56 -16.23
CA ASN A 173 28.42 -5.01 -17.62
C ASN A 173 27.23 -5.92 -17.92
N ALA A 174 26.55 -5.65 -19.03
CA ALA A 174 25.60 -6.55 -19.64
C ALA A 174 26.30 -7.34 -20.76
N ASP A 175 26.06 -8.65 -20.78
CA ASP A 175 26.32 -9.52 -21.92
C ASP A 175 25.06 -10.39 -22.07
N ILE A 176 24.24 -10.12 -23.09
CA ILE A 176 22.90 -10.70 -23.25
C ILE A 176 22.60 -11.04 -24.71
N ASP A 177 21.74 -12.04 -24.90
CA ASP A 177 21.09 -12.34 -26.17
C ASP A 177 19.65 -11.81 -26.12
N ILE A 178 19.22 -11.11 -27.18
CA ILE A 178 17.89 -10.52 -27.32
C ILE A 178 17.15 -11.23 -28.44
N LEU A 179 15.95 -11.75 -28.17
CA LEU A 179 15.11 -12.40 -29.17
C LEU A 179 14.41 -11.37 -30.06
N VAL A 180 14.65 -11.47 -31.37
CA VAL A 180 14.00 -10.65 -32.39
C VAL A 180 13.27 -11.53 -33.41
N ARG A 181 12.12 -11.05 -33.88
CA ARG A 181 11.34 -11.69 -34.94
C ARG A 181 10.89 -10.67 -35.97
N ARG A 182 10.64 -11.16 -37.18
CA ARG A 182 10.06 -10.34 -38.24
C ARG A 182 8.54 -10.29 -38.09
N SER A 183 7.99 -9.09 -37.97
CA SER A 183 6.57 -8.82 -37.73
C SER A 183 6.15 -7.61 -38.56
N GLY A 184 5.02 -7.69 -39.28
CA GLY A 184 4.54 -6.57 -40.11
C GLY A 184 5.53 -6.08 -41.18
N GLY A 185 6.45 -6.93 -41.64
CA GLY A 185 7.50 -6.57 -42.62
C GLY A 185 8.84 -6.16 -42.01
N SER A 186 8.85 -5.66 -40.76
CA SER A 186 10.04 -5.15 -40.06
C SER A 186 10.57 -6.12 -38.99
N TRP A 187 11.80 -5.90 -38.52
CA TRP A 187 12.35 -6.62 -37.37
C TRP A 187 11.95 -5.95 -36.05
N GLN A 188 11.48 -6.75 -35.09
CA GLN A 188 11.04 -6.30 -33.77
C GLN A 188 11.58 -7.23 -32.69
N LEU A 189 11.87 -6.68 -31.50
CA LEU A 189 12.15 -7.46 -30.30
C LEU A 189 10.86 -8.16 -29.87
N GLU A 190 10.93 -9.47 -29.60
CA GLU A 190 9.79 -10.24 -29.06
C GLU A 190 9.42 -9.75 -27.65
N ASN A 191 10.45 -9.45 -26.83
CA ASN A 191 10.34 -8.77 -25.55
C ASN A 191 11.27 -7.55 -25.52
N GLY A 192 10.73 -6.37 -25.20
CA GLY A 192 11.51 -5.14 -24.95
C GLY A 192 11.12 -4.44 -23.65
N VAL A 193 10.38 -5.14 -22.79
CA VAL A 193 9.93 -4.68 -21.47
C VAL A 193 9.90 -5.87 -20.53
N LEU A 194 10.09 -5.63 -19.23
CA LEU A 194 9.85 -6.62 -18.20
C LEU A 194 8.42 -6.51 -17.70
N GLU A 195 7.76 -7.66 -17.58
CA GLU A 195 6.52 -7.80 -16.81
C GLU A 195 6.89 -8.04 -15.33
N ILE A 196 6.30 -7.25 -14.43
CA ILE A 196 6.46 -7.37 -12.98
C ILE A 196 5.08 -7.60 -12.37
N ASP A 197 4.96 -8.62 -11.53
CA ASP A 197 3.82 -8.85 -10.66
C ASP A 197 4.03 -8.12 -9.32
N PRO A 198 3.27 -7.05 -9.01
CA PRO A 198 3.41 -6.31 -7.76
C PRO A 198 2.64 -6.93 -6.59
N SER A 199 1.91 -8.03 -6.77
CA SER A 199 1.01 -8.61 -5.74
C SER A 199 1.72 -9.02 -4.45
N TYR A 200 3.03 -9.27 -4.52
CA TYR A 200 3.88 -9.61 -3.38
C TYR A 200 4.49 -8.39 -2.66
N ILE A 201 4.22 -7.15 -3.11
CA ILE A 201 4.81 -5.93 -2.56
C ILE A 201 3.81 -5.29 -1.59
N GLU A 202 3.92 -5.64 -0.31
CA GLU A 202 3.03 -5.17 0.76
C GLU A 202 3.36 -3.74 1.20
N VAL A 203 3.16 -2.77 0.31
CA VAL A 203 3.35 -1.33 0.58
C VAL A 203 2.03 -0.59 0.38
N PRO A 204 1.51 0.15 1.39
CA PRO A 204 0.27 0.90 1.25
C PRO A 204 0.45 2.02 0.21
N GLN A 205 -0.52 2.19 -0.69
CA GLN A 205 -0.47 3.18 -1.77
C GLN A 205 0.84 3.14 -2.58
N LEU A 206 1.26 1.92 -2.97
CA LEU A 206 2.47 1.64 -3.73
C LEU A 206 2.59 2.50 -5.00
N THR A 207 3.79 3.02 -5.22
CA THR A 207 4.19 3.72 -6.43
C THR A 207 5.47 3.12 -7.02
N LEU A 208 5.60 3.25 -8.34
CA LEU A 208 6.83 2.99 -9.07
C LEU A 208 7.18 4.24 -9.89
N PHE A 209 8.37 4.79 -9.70
CA PHE A 209 8.81 6.09 -10.20
C PHE A 209 7.91 7.28 -9.79
N GLY A 210 7.15 7.14 -8.70
CA GLY A 210 6.14 8.09 -8.22
C GLY A 210 4.77 7.98 -8.92
N VAL A 211 4.63 7.09 -9.92
CA VAL A 211 3.34 6.76 -10.54
C VAL A 211 2.59 5.77 -9.66
N ASP A 212 1.28 5.97 -9.48
CA ASP A 212 0.43 5.05 -8.72
C ASP A 212 0.34 3.69 -9.41
N VAL A 213 0.68 2.63 -8.70
CA VAL A 213 0.59 1.25 -9.20
C VAL A 213 -0.22 0.34 -8.27
N SER A 214 -0.84 0.91 -7.23
CA SER A 214 -1.53 0.18 -6.17
C SER A 214 -2.75 -0.66 -6.60
N GLN A 215 -3.22 -0.49 -7.84
CA GLN A 215 -4.38 -1.19 -8.42
C GLN A 215 -4.01 -1.97 -9.71
N GLU A 216 -2.72 -2.04 -10.06
CA GLU A 216 -2.26 -2.72 -11.26
C GLU A 216 -1.97 -4.20 -10.95
N ALA A 217 -2.58 -5.12 -11.69
CA ALA A 217 -2.28 -6.56 -11.56
C ALA A 217 -0.91 -6.93 -12.17
N LYS A 218 -0.41 -6.12 -13.10
CA LYS A 218 0.86 -6.31 -13.82
C LYS A 218 1.45 -4.96 -14.20
N LEU A 219 2.76 -4.84 -14.11
CA LEU A 219 3.52 -3.65 -14.48
C LEU A 219 4.45 -3.97 -15.65
N TYR A 220 4.56 -3.04 -16.60
CA TYR A 220 5.46 -3.16 -17.75
C TYR A 220 6.48 -2.03 -17.70
N VAL A 221 7.76 -2.37 -17.57
CA VAL A 221 8.87 -1.41 -17.41
C VAL A 221 10.01 -1.71 -18.37
N PHE A 222 10.80 -0.69 -18.72
CA PHE A 222 12.07 -0.91 -19.39
C PHE A 222 13.11 -1.49 -18.41
N PRO A 223 14.06 -2.30 -18.91
CA PRO A 223 15.20 -2.75 -18.10
C PRO A 223 15.96 -1.57 -17.50
N GLY A 224 16.37 -1.71 -16.25
CA GLY A 224 17.07 -0.67 -15.49
C GLY A 224 16.60 -0.56 -14.04
N PRO A 225 17.21 0.35 -13.26
CA PRO A 225 16.85 0.61 -11.86
C PRO A 225 15.35 0.84 -11.66
N LEU A 226 14.80 0.37 -10.54
CA LEU A 226 13.41 0.60 -10.17
C LEU A 226 13.34 1.49 -8.93
N LEU A 227 12.47 2.51 -8.96
CA LEU A 227 12.32 3.46 -7.86
C LEU A 227 10.96 3.27 -7.19
N TRP A 228 10.92 2.36 -6.23
CA TRP A 228 9.73 2.09 -5.41
C TRP A 228 9.47 3.21 -4.39
N GLY A 229 8.21 3.42 -4.05
CA GLY A 229 7.80 4.43 -3.07
C GLY A 229 6.34 4.27 -2.65
N SER A 230 5.86 5.16 -1.78
CA SER A 230 4.45 5.22 -1.36
C SER A 230 3.91 6.64 -1.50
N LYS A 231 2.61 6.78 -1.77
CA LYS A 231 1.90 8.06 -1.60
C LYS A 231 1.44 8.33 -0.17
N ASN A 232 1.48 7.33 0.72
CA ASN A 232 1.13 7.53 2.11
C ASN A 232 2.26 8.30 2.81
N GLN A 233 1.98 9.53 3.23
CA GLN A 233 2.95 10.42 3.91
C GLN A 233 3.62 9.79 5.15
N TYR A 234 2.99 8.79 5.78
CA TYR A 234 3.51 8.09 6.95
C TYR A 234 4.48 6.96 6.60
N VAL A 235 4.64 6.62 5.31
CA VAL A 235 5.40 5.46 4.83
C VAL A 235 6.47 5.88 3.84
N THR A 236 7.65 5.30 3.98
CA THR A 236 8.69 5.28 2.95
C THR A 236 9.02 3.83 2.61
N VAL A 237 9.59 3.59 1.43
CA VAL A 237 9.92 2.24 0.96
C VAL A 237 11.42 2.01 1.08
N SER A 238 11.80 0.85 1.63
CA SER A 238 13.16 0.34 1.57
C SER A 238 13.25 -0.68 0.45
N ASP A 239 14.31 -0.63 -0.36
CA ASP A 239 14.66 -1.66 -1.35
C ASP A 239 16.12 -2.04 -1.15
N GLU A 240 16.32 -3.15 -0.40
CA GLU A 240 17.64 -3.68 -0.06
C GLU A 240 18.46 -4.11 -1.30
N LYS A 241 17.79 -4.31 -2.43
CA LYS A 241 18.36 -4.78 -3.70
C LYS A 241 18.21 -3.77 -4.84
N SER A 242 17.99 -2.49 -4.54
CA SER A 242 17.88 -1.41 -5.54
C SER A 242 19.05 -1.30 -6.54
N GLY A 243 20.25 -1.83 -6.21
CA GLY A 243 21.38 -1.96 -7.14
C GLY A 243 21.36 -3.20 -8.06
N GLU A 244 20.59 -4.24 -7.72
CA GLU A 244 20.37 -5.47 -8.48
C GLU A 244 19.14 -5.35 -9.39
N PHE A 245 19.22 -4.54 -10.44
CA PHE A 245 18.15 -4.37 -11.43
C PHE A 245 18.30 -5.25 -12.69
N PRO A 246 17.24 -5.51 -13.48
CA PRO A 246 17.34 -6.24 -14.74
C PRO A 246 18.17 -5.46 -15.76
N LEU A 247 19.15 -6.12 -16.38
CA LEU A 247 20.05 -5.46 -17.34
C LEU A 247 19.45 -5.39 -18.75
N GLY A 248 18.61 -6.35 -19.13
CA GLY A 248 17.94 -6.45 -20.43
C GLY A 248 16.54 -7.07 -20.33
N PRO A 249 15.77 -7.11 -21.44
CA PRO A 249 14.36 -7.51 -21.41
C PRO A 249 14.14 -8.99 -21.06
N GLU A 250 15.08 -9.87 -21.42
CA GLU A 250 15.06 -11.31 -21.10
C GLU A 250 15.65 -11.63 -19.70
N SER A 251 15.92 -10.62 -18.86
CA SER A 251 16.50 -10.84 -17.52
C SER A 251 15.47 -11.45 -16.58
N TYR A 252 15.75 -12.62 -16.03
CA TYR A 252 14.99 -13.13 -14.88
C TYR A 252 15.16 -12.18 -13.70
N PHE A 253 14.05 -11.62 -13.22
CA PHE A 253 14.04 -10.63 -12.16
C PHE A 253 12.78 -10.80 -11.31
N SER A 254 12.96 -10.82 -9.99
CA SER A 254 11.87 -10.90 -9.01
C SER A 254 12.06 -9.81 -7.96
N VAL A 255 11.00 -9.05 -7.71
CA VAL A 255 11.01 -7.88 -6.81
C VAL A 255 10.69 -8.27 -5.36
N SER A 256 9.95 -9.36 -5.17
CA SER A 256 9.00 -9.52 -4.06
C SER A 256 9.58 -9.37 -2.65
N SER A 257 10.74 -9.95 -2.35
CA SER A 257 11.20 -10.09 -0.96
C SER A 257 11.96 -8.89 -0.38
N ASN A 258 12.36 -7.92 -1.21
CA ASN A 258 13.36 -6.89 -0.81
C ASN A 258 12.76 -5.49 -0.69
N VAL A 259 11.53 -5.30 -1.18
CA VAL A 259 10.81 -4.02 -1.21
C VAL A 259 9.81 -3.99 -0.05
N THR A 260 10.13 -3.24 1.00
CA THR A 260 9.38 -3.26 2.27
C THR A 260 8.93 -1.87 2.74
N PRO A 261 7.78 -1.76 3.42
CA PRO A 261 7.34 -0.51 4.03
C PRO A 261 8.13 -0.22 5.30
N THR A 262 8.51 1.05 5.47
CA THR A 262 9.16 1.58 6.68
C THR A 262 8.50 2.90 7.06
N LEU A 263 8.54 3.28 8.34
CA LEU A 263 7.93 4.53 8.79
C LEU A 263 8.76 5.73 8.34
N SER A 264 8.12 6.69 7.67
CA SER A 264 8.69 8.02 7.46
C SER A 264 8.81 8.77 8.81
N GLU A 265 9.56 9.86 8.86
CA GLU A 265 9.63 10.70 10.08
C GLU A 265 8.25 11.25 10.49
N ALA A 266 7.39 11.56 9.51
CA ALA A 266 5.98 11.89 9.77
C ALA A 266 5.19 10.69 10.33
N GLY A 267 5.46 9.48 9.84
CA GLY A 267 4.86 8.24 10.34
C GLY A 267 5.25 7.93 11.78
N LYS A 268 6.55 7.98 12.11
CA LYS A 268 7.06 7.82 13.48
C LYS A 268 6.41 8.81 14.44
N THR A 269 6.34 10.08 14.02
CA THR A 269 5.69 11.15 14.78
C THR A 269 4.19 10.89 14.97
N ALA A 270 3.48 10.45 13.93
CA ALA A 270 2.06 10.16 14.00
C ALA A 270 1.74 8.95 14.90
N VAL A 271 2.53 7.88 14.82
CA VAL A 271 2.41 6.70 15.70
C VAL A 271 2.65 7.09 17.16
N ALA A 272 3.71 7.84 17.46
CA ALA A 272 3.99 8.33 18.81
C ALA A 272 2.86 9.22 19.36
N ASN A 273 2.31 10.12 18.53
CA ASN A 273 1.18 10.96 18.89
C ASN A 273 -0.10 10.15 19.14
N ALA A 274 -0.36 9.11 18.34
CA ALA A 274 -1.52 8.23 18.49
C ALA A 274 -1.48 7.45 19.81
N VAL A 275 -0.31 6.87 20.15
CA VAL A 275 -0.06 6.19 21.43
C VAL A 275 -0.18 7.17 22.59
N ASN A 276 0.46 8.34 22.51
CA ASN A 276 0.36 9.37 23.56
C ASN A 276 -1.08 9.85 23.79
N THR A 277 -1.89 9.94 22.73
CA THR A 277 -3.31 10.33 22.82
C THR A 277 -4.15 9.24 23.50
N TYR A 278 -3.92 7.96 23.16
CA TYR A 278 -4.52 6.83 23.86
C TYR A 278 -4.19 6.88 25.37
N LEU A 279 -2.89 6.96 25.69
CA LEU A 279 -2.42 6.97 27.07
C LEU A 279 -2.98 8.18 27.86
N THR A 280 -3.06 9.38 27.27
CA THR A 280 -3.69 10.54 27.96
C THR A 280 -5.21 10.43 28.09
N ASN A 281 -5.91 9.70 27.22
CA ASN A 281 -7.32 9.37 27.47
C ASN A 281 -7.46 8.42 28.69
N CYS A 282 -6.61 7.41 28.76
CA CYS A 282 -6.63 6.38 29.80
C CYS A 282 -6.20 6.92 31.18
N GLU A 283 -5.26 7.86 31.23
CA GLU A 283 -4.91 8.68 32.40
C GLU A 283 -6.13 9.41 33.02
N GLY A 284 -7.13 9.70 32.20
CA GLY A 284 -8.38 10.32 32.62
C GLY A 284 -9.31 9.42 33.44
N SER A 285 -9.04 8.12 33.56
CA SER A 285 -9.87 7.17 34.32
C SER A 285 -9.87 7.46 35.84
N ARG A 286 -10.95 7.07 36.51
CA ARG A 286 -11.16 7.19 37.96
C ARG A 286 -11.42 5.85 38.65
N GLU A 287 -11.37 4.75 37.91
CA GLU A 287 -11.64 3.40 38.38
C GLU A 287 -10.36 2.54 38.45
N ALA A 288 -10.41 1.49 39.29
CA ALA A 288 -9.32 0.53 39.47
C ALA A 288 -9.05 -0.29 38.19
N ARG A 289 -10.11 -0.55 37.42
CA ARG A 289 -10.06 -1.09 36.06
C ARG A 289 -10.47 0.00 35.10
N ALA A 290 -9.54 0.51 34.30
CA ALA A 290 -9.80 1.72 33.50
C ALA A 290 -10.88 1.52 32.43
N SER A 291 -11.04 0.31 31.90
CA SER A 291 -12.09 -0.02 30.92
C SER A 291 -13.54 0.20 31.43
N VAL A 292 -13.76 0.40 32.73
CA VAL A 292 -15.09 0.70 33.30
C VAL A 292 -15.61 2.09 32.93
N ASP A 293 -14.76 3.13 33.00
CA ASP A 293 -15.12 4.52 32.66
C ASP A 293 -14.41 5.04 31.39
N LYS A 294 -13.39 4.33 30.92
CA LYS A 294 -12.63 4.59 29.69
C LYS A 294 -12.57 3.34 28.80
N PRO A 295 -13.62 3.06 28.01
CA PRO A 295 -13.64 1.91 27.09
C PRO A 295 -12.39 1.87 26.19
N GLY A 296 -11.79 0.68 26.06
CA GLY A 296 -10.57 0.44 25.31
C GLY A 296 -9.27 0.64 26.09
N CYS A 297 -9.31 1.17 27.33
CA CYS A 297 -8.14 1.28 28.19
C CYS A 297 -7.91 0.00 29.00
N GLU A 298 -6.73 -0.60 28.86
CA GLU A 298 -6.43 -1.94 29.38
C GLU A 298 -5.83 -1.96 30.80
N GLN A 299 -5.36 -0.83 31.34
CA GLN A 299 -4.75 -0.81 32.67
C GLN A 299 -5.76 -1.14 33.79
N ASP A 300 -5.33 -2.01 34.70
CA ASP A 300 -6.11 -2.57 35.79
C ASP A 300 -5.22 -2.76 37.03
N THR A 301 -5.75 -2.55 38.24
CA THR A 301 -5.03 -2.80 39.49
C THR A 301 -5.78 -3.78 40.37
N TYR A 302 -5.04 -4.70 40.98
CA TYR A 302 -5.56 -5.61 42.00
C TYR A 302 -5.73 -4.94 43.38
N ALA A 303 -5.37 -3.66 43.50
CA ALA A 303 -5.56 -2.89 44.73
C ALA A 303 -7.05 -2.76 45.09
N SER A 304 -7.38 -2.90 46.37
CA SER A 304 -8.73 -2.69 46.91
C SER A 304 -9.06 -1.20 47.04
N ALA A 305 -9.07 -0.47 45.92
CA ALA A 305 -9.39 0.95 45.86
C ALA A 305 -10.90 1.21 46.03
N ARG A 306 -11.24 2.36 46.61
CA ARG A 306 -12.61 2.89 46.63
C ARG A 306 -13.00 3.36 45.22
N PRO A 307 -14.22 3.10 44.72
CA PRO A 307 -14.70 3.60 43.43
C PRO A 307 -14.52 5.12 43.27
N GLY A 308 -14.14 5.58 42.07
CA GLY A 308 -13.85 6.98 41.78
C GLY A 308 -12.60 7.60 42.47
N SER A 309 -11.94 6.88 43.39
CA SER A 309 -10.77 7.40 44.12
C SER A 309 -9.46 7.35 43.34
N VAL A 310 -9.41 6.53 42.28
CA VAL A 310 -8.17 6.26 41.53
C VAL A 310 -7.76 7.48 40.71
N ARG A 311 -6.45 7.73 40.66
CA ARG A 311 -5.79 8.67 39.74
C ARG A 311 -4.64 7.94 39.10
N TRP A 312 -4.78 7.66 37.82
CA TRP A 312 -3.70 7.17 36.97
C TRP A 312 -2.75 8.31 36.61
N THR A 313 -1.47 8.00 36.48
CA THR A 313 -0.41 8.87 35.98
C THR A 313 0.20 8.20 34.76
N LYS A 314 0.17 8.90 33.63
CA LYS A 314 0.61 8.34 32.34
C LYS A 314 2.09 7.88 32.36
N PRO A 315 2.43 6.75 31.68
CA PRO A 315 3.81 6.34 31.48
C PRO A 315 4.62 7.41 30.73
N THR A 316 5.80 7.72 31.24
CA THR A 316 6.75 8.67 30.61
C THR A 316 7.91 7.97 29.91
N ARG A 317 8.17 6.71 30.26
CA ARG A 317 9.11 5.81 29.59
C ARG A 317 8.33 4.95 28.60
N LEU A 318 8.64 5.10 27.32
CA LEU A 318 8.00 4.39 26.20
C LEU A 318 9.05 3.69 25.30
N ASP A 319 10.30 3.62 25.75
CA ASP A 319 11.43 3.03 25.04
C ASP A 319 11.35 1.49 24.95
N GLU A 320 10.56 0.85 25.81
CA GLU A 320 10.20 -0.57 25.70
C GLU A 320 9.13 -0.86 24.63
N LEU A 321 8.48 0.17 24.06
CA LEU A 321 7.51 -0.01 22.97
C LEU A 321 8.21 -0.25 21.63
N THR A 322 7.95 -1.41 21.05
CA THR A 322 8.34 -1.76 19.69
C THR A 322 7.26 -1.39 18.69
N THR A 323 7.65 -0.97 17.48
CA THR A 323 6.73 -0.67 16.38
C THR A 323 7.12 -1.45 15.12
N ARG A 324 6.13 -2.04 14.44
CA ARG A 324 6.32 -2.79 13.20
C ARG A 324 5.07 -2.71 12.34
N PHE A 325 5.20 -2.80 11.02
CA PHE A 325 4.01 -3.01 10.17
C PHE A 325 3.33 -4.35 10.53
N ASP A 326 2.00 -4.40 10.41
CA ASP A 326 1.26 -5.66 10.57
C ASP A 326 1.46 -6.53 9.32
N TYR A 327 1.78 -7.81 9.53
CA TYR A 327 2.07 -8.77 8.44
C TYR A 327 0.84 -9.13 7.58
N SER A 328 -0.36 -8.74 8.02
CA SER A 328 -1.60 -8.97 7.28
C SER A 328 -2.18 -7.68 6.69
N ASP A 329 -1.65 -6.53 7.07
CA ASP A 329 -2.18 -5.22 6.73
C ASP A 329 -1.10 -4.14 6.86
N ALA A 330 -0.38 -3.89 5.76
CA ALA A 330 0.65 -2.85 5.69
C ALA A 330 0.11 -1.41 5.83
N THR A 331 -1.21 -1.20 5.99
CA THR A 331 -1.76 0.11 6.42
C THR A 331 -1.70 0.30 7.94
N LYS A 332 -1.41 -0.75 8.70
CA LYS A 332 -1.35 -0.74 10.17
C LYS A 332 0.05 -0.93 10.71
N VAL A 333 0.34 -0.27 11.82
CA VAL A 333 1.56 -0.43 12.62
C VAL A 333 1.18 -1.08 13.94
N THR A 334 1.58 -2.34 14.16
CA THR A 334 1.50 -2.94 15.49
C THR A 334 2.45 -2.21 16.43
N VAL A 335 1.94 -1.84 17.61
CA VAL A 335 2.72 -1.30 18.73
C VAL A 335 2.60 -2.28 19.89
N SER A 336 3.73 -2.75 20.41
CA SER A 336 3.78 -3.76 21.47
C SER A 336 4.95 -3.58 22.42
N GLY A 337 4.71 -3.70 23.72
CA GLY A 337 5.74 -3.58 24.76
C GLY A 337 5.16 -3.24 26.13
N SER A 338 6.01 -3.26 27.15
CA SER A 338 5.60 -2.89 28.52
C SER A 338 5.55 -1.37 28.69
N VAL A 339 4.61 -0.89 29.51
CA VAL A 339 4.59 0.48 30.03
C VAL A 339 4.29 0.46 31.53
N GLU A 340 4.81 1.45 32.25
CA GLU A 340 4.64 1.57 33.69
C GLU A 340 3.74 2.77 34.01
N TRP A 341 2.52 2.48 34.49
CA TRP A 341 1.60 3.48 35.02
C TRP A 341 1.93 3.77 36.47
N GLY A 342 1.91 5.06 36.84
CA GLY A 342 1.75 5.43 38.25
C GLY A 342 0.28 5.36 38.64
N ILE A 343 -0.03 4.94 39.86
CA ILE A 343 -1.38 5.00 40.41
C ILE A 343 -1.37 5.65 41.80
N SER A 344 -2.38 6.44 42.10
CA SER A 344 -2.73 6.81 43.47
C SER A 344 -4.22 6.59 43.73
N TYR A 345 -4.58 6.15 44.93
CA TYR A 345 -5.95 5.75 45.27
C TYR A 345 -6.20 5.82 46.78
N VAL A 346 -7.45 5.66 47.22
CA VAL A 346 -7.78 5.47 48.64
C VAL A 346 -8.28 4.05 48.84
N SER A 347 -7.62 3.29 49.70
CA SER A 347 -7.99 1.90 50.00
C SER A 347 -9.36 1.77 50.68
N ASN A 348 -10.04 0.65 50.49
CA ASN A 348 -11.26 0.29 51.22
C ASN A 348 -11.00 0.13 52.73
N TYR A 349 -9.76 -0.14 53.13
CA TYR A 349 -9.36 -0.37 54.54
C TYR A 349 -8.72 0.85 55.22
N GLY A 350 -8.24 1.82 54.44
CA GLY A 350 -7.55 3.03 54.92
C GLY A 350 -8.28 4.33 54.56
N ASN A 351 -7.90 5.44 55.19
CA ASN A 351 -8.42 6.78 54.84
C ASN A 351 -7.33 7.72 54.26
N THR A 352 -6.12 7.22 54.09
CA THR A 352 -4.98 7.93 53.49
C THR A 352 -4.84 7.55 52.03
N PRO A 353 -4.38 8.46 51.14
CA PRO A 353 -3.96 8.10 49.80
C PRO A 353 -2.77 7.14 49.84
N GLU A 354 -2.84 6.09 49.02
CA GLU A 354 -1.77 5.14 48.73
C GLU A 354 -1.27 5.36 47.29
N THR A 355 -0.04 4.98 47.00
CA THR A 355 0.60 5.12 45.68
C THR A 355 1.32 3.84 45.30
N ASP A 356 1.23 3.44 44.04
CA ASP A 356 1.86 2.21 43.52
C ASP A 356 2.24 2.40 42.03
N THR A 357 2.84 1.38 41.42
CA THR A 357 2.98 1.27 39.96
C THR A 357 2.29 0.03 39.40
N VAL A 358 1.84 0.12 38.15
CA VAL A 358 1.20 -0.98 37.41
C VAL A 358 1.90 -1.12 36.06
N THR A 359 2.45 -2.31 35.81
CA THR A 359 2.98 -2.66 34.48
C THR A 359 1.84 -3.17 33.60
N GLU A 360 1.55 -2.45 32.51
CA GLU A 360 0.67 -2.91 31.42
C GLU A 360 1.55 -3.41 30.27
N TYR A 361 1.20 -4.54 29.65
CA TYR A 361 1.78 -4.92 28.36
C TYR A 361 0.85 -4.42 27.25
N MET A 362 1.19 -3.28 26.65
CA MET A 362 0.43 -2.76 25.52
C MET A 362 0.58 -3.71 24.33
N ASN A 363 -0.53 -4.04 23.68
CA ASN A 363 -0.55 -4.73 22.39
C ASN A 363 -1.68 -4.15 21.55
N GLY A 364 -1.36 -3.49 20.44
CA GLY A 364 -2.38 -2.85 19.61
C GLY A 364 -1.86 -2.47 18.25
N SER A 365 -2.63 -1.68 17.51
CA SER A 365 -2.20 -1.14 16.21
C SER A 365 -2.60 0.32 16.01
N VAL A 366 -1.75 1.07 15.32
CA VAL A 366 -2.06 2.39 14.77
C VAL A 366 -2.46 2.24 13.30
N ASP A 367 -3.62 2.77 12.94
CA ASP A 367 -4.15 2.78 11.56
C ASP A 367 -3.65 4.02 10.80
N LEU A 368 -2.80 3.82 9.79
CA LEU A 368 -2.21 4.88 8.97
C LEU A 368 -3.11 5.35 7.81
N THR A 369 -4.32 4.81 7.68
CA THR A 369 -5.34 5.32 6.74
C THR A 369 -6.11 6.51 7.32
N GLN A 370 -6.12 6.65 8.65
CA GLN A 370 -6.82 7.71 9.36
C GLN A 370 -5.99 8.99 9.44
N ASN A 371 -6.67 10.14 9.58
CA ASN A 371 -6.02 11.45 9.68
C ASN A 371 -6.70 12.30 10.79
N PRO A 372 -6.09 12.39 11.99
CA PRO A 372 -4.83 11.76 12.39
C PRO A 372 -4.95 10.23 12.57
N PRO A 373 -3.85 9.48 12.47
CA PRO A 373 -3.80 8.06 12.86
C PRO A 373 -4.20 7.84 14.32
N THR A 374 -4.88 6.72 14.59
CA THR A 374 -5.38 6.35 15.93
C THR A 374 -4.82 5.01 16.38
N TYR A 375 -4.42 4.90 17.65
CA TYR A 375 -4.10 3.63 18.28
C TYR A 375 -5.38 2.91 18.74
N THR A 376 -5.40 1.59 18.61
CA THR A 376 -6.46 0.72 19.15
C THR A 376 -5.78 -0.53 19.73
N ALA A 377 -6.10 -0.86 20.98
CA ALA A 377 -5.59 -2.05 21.65
C ALA A 377 -6.23 -3.33 21.08
N LYS A 378 -5.51 -4.46 21.13
CA LYS A 378 -5.93 -5.78 20.66
C LYS A 378 -6.46 -6.60 21.84
N SER A 379 -7.78 -6.54 22.02
CA SER A 379 -8.57 -7.28 23.03
C SER A 379 -8.49 -8.80 22.91
#